data_AF-A0A328UBF5-F1
#
_entry.id   AF-A0A328UBF5-F1
#
_cell.length_a   1.000
_cell.length_b   1.000
_cell.length_c   1.000
_cell.angle_alpha   90.00
_cell.angle_beta   90.00
_cell.angle_gamma   90.00
#
_symmetry.space_group_name_H-M   'P 1'
#
loop_
_entity.id
_entity.type
_entity.pdbx_description
1 polymer ?
#
loop_
_entity_poly.entity_id
_entity_poly.type
_entity_poly.pdbx_seq_one_letter_code
_entity_poly.pdbx_strand_id
1 'polypeptide(L)'
;MPKLRQNKYELANSIFRAAVNGNRELYGYRRKADLCPIFGVKEETVSKHLSNPANIKTADLRHIIEALKFSDEQILGMFGRGPMFNQGEDKR
;
A
#
# COMPACT_ATOMS: atom_id res chain seq x y z
N MET A 1 -21.27 -21.26 4.26
CA MET A 1 -19.84 -21.49 3.96
C MET A 1 -19.00 -20.52 4.78
N PRO A 2 -18.12 -20.96 5.70
CA PRO A 2 -17.30 -20.03 6.44
C PRO A 2 -16.25 -19.44 5.50
N LYS A 3 -16.22 -18.11 5.38
CA LYS A 3 -15.24 -17.37 4.59
C LYS A 3 -13.84 -17.73 5.10
N LEU A 4 -13.04 -18.35 4.23
CA LEU A 4 -11.61 -18.63 4.45
C LEU A 4 -10.95 -17.36 4.98
N ARG A 5 -10.31 -17.44 6.15
CA ARG A 5 -9.48 -16.36 6.67
C ARG A 5 -8.47 -15.99 5.58
N GLN A 6 -8.61 -14.81 4.98
CA GLN A 6 -7.60 -14.31 4.04
C GLN A 6 -6.25 -14.31 4.74
N ASN A 7 -5.23 -14.80 4.05
CA ASN A 7 -3.88 -14.75 4.58
C ASN A 7 -3.48 -13.28 4.79
N LYS A 8 -2.77 -12.96 5.88
CA LYS A 8 -2.33 -11.59 6.20
C LYS A 8 -1.63 -10.91 5.03
N TYR A 9 -0.85 -11.67 4.26
CA TYR A 9 -0.18 -11.21 3.05
C TYR A 9 -1.15 -10.85 1.92
N GLU A 10 -2.21 -11.65 1.71
CA GLU A 10 -3.22 -11.36 0.71
C GLU A 10 -4.02 -10.11 1.05
N LEU A 11 -4.32 -9.92 2.34
CA LEU A 11 -4.97 -8.71 2.84
C LEU A 11 -4.08 -7.48 2.61
N ALA A 12 -2.80 -7.54 2.99
CA ALA A 12 -1.84 -6.46 2.76
C ALA A 12 -1.71 -6.12 1.27
N ASN A 13 -1.61 -7.13 0.40
CA ASN A 13 -1.57 -6.96 -1.05
C ASN A 13 -2.86 -6.34 -1.60
N SER A 14 -4.01 -6.68 -1.04
CA SER A 14 -5.30 -6.08 -1.41
C SER A 14 -5.35 -4.60 -1.03
N ILE A 15 -4.93 -4.26 0.20
CA ILE A 15 -4.92 -2.88 0.69
C ILE A 15 -3.94 -2.02 -0.12
N PHE A 16 -2.73 -2.54 -0.39
CA PHE A 16 -1.77 -1.84 -1.23
C PHE A 16 -2.35 -1.53 -2.61
N ARG A 17 -2.96 -2.50 -3.29
CA ARG A 17 -3.60 -2.30 -4.59
C ARG A 17 -4.71 -1.26 -4.53
N ALA A 18 -5.55 -1.31 -3.50
CA ALA A 18 -6.63 -0.36 -3.30
C ALA A 18 -6.08 1.07 -3.07
N ALA A 19 -5.05 1.21 -2.23
CA ALA A 19 -4.40 2.48 -1.95
C ALA A 19 -3.71 3.07 -3.19
N VAL A 20 -2.97 2.27 -3.96
CA VAL A 20 -2.40 2.74 -5.23
C VAL A 20 -3.49 3.21 -6.18
N ASN A 21 -4.57 2.43 -6.36
CA ASN A 21 -5.64 2.80 -7.29
C ASN A 21 -6.44 4.03 -6.86
N GLY A 22 -6.79 4.14 -5.58
CA GLY A 22 -7.50 5.31 -5.07
C GLY A 22 -6.64 6.56 -5.15
N ASN A 23 -5.40 6.48 -4.66
CA ASN A 23 -4.55 7.66 -4.57
C ASN A 23 -4.03 8.09 -5.95
N ARG A 24 -3.75 7.16 -6.86
CA ARG A 24 -3.34 7.53 -8.22
C ARG A 24 -4.43 8.33 -8.93
N GLU A 25 -5.71 7.99 -8.72
CA GLU A 25 -6.83 8.71 -9.30
C GLU A 25 -6.98 10.11 -8.67
N LEU A 26 -6.89 10.21 -7.34
CA LEU A 26 -6.94 11.48 -6.61
C LEU A 26 -5.86 12.48 -7.05
N TYR A 27 -4.65 12.00 -7.35
CA TYR A 27 -3.54 12.84 -7.80
C TYR A 27 -3.42 12.96 -9.32
N GLY A 28 -4.39 12.44 -10.09
CA GLY A 28 -4.45 12.62 -11.54
C GLY A 28 -3.58 11.68 -12.38
N TYR A 29 -2.99 10.64 -11.78
CA TYR A 29 -2.24 9.58 -12.44
C TYR A 29 -3.20 8.55 -13.07
N ARG A 30 -3.80 8.92 -14.20
CA ARG A 30 -4.87 8.15 -14.85
C ARG A 30 -4.35 6.90 -15.55
N ARG A 31 -3.18 6.99 -16.19
CA ARG A 31 -2.56 5.89 -16.93
C ARG A 31 -1.58 5.15 -16.04
N LYS A 32 -1.39 3.86 -16.30
CA LYS A 32 -0.35 3.07 -15.60
C LYS A 32 1.05 3.62 -15.85
N ALA A 33 1.31 4.13 -17.05
CA ALA A 33 2.56 4.79 -17.40
C ALA A 33 2.92 5.95 -16.45
N ASP A 34 1.92 6.61 -15.86
CA ASP A 34 2.13 7.73 -14.95
C ASP A 34 2.73 7.28 -13.60
N LEU A 35 2.63 5.98 -13.28
CA LEU A 35 3.23 5.37 -12.09
C LEU A 35 4.70 4.95 -12.30
N CYS A 36 5.18 4.86 -13.55
CA CYS A 36 6.57 4.52 -13.85
C CYS A 36 7.59 5.38 -13.09
N PRO A 37 7.47 6.73 -13.05
CA PRO A 37 8.41 7.56 -12.28
C PRO A 37 8.30 7.35 -10.77
N ILE A 38 7.14 6.94 -10.25
CA ILE A 38 6.94 6.66 -8.81
C ILE A 38 7.55 5.32 -8.42
N PHE A 39 7.40 4.31 -9.28
CA PHE A 39 7.95 2.98 -9.00
C PHE A 39 9.42 2.87 -9.43
N GLY A 40 9.96 3.83 -10.18
CA GLY A 40 11.32 3.79 -10.72
C GLY A 40 11.54 2.67 -11.76
N VAL A 41 10.48 2.16 -12.39
CA VAL A 41 10.52 1.01 -13.30
C VAL A 41 9.63 1.22 -14.53
N LYS A 42 9.79 0.35 -15.53
CA LYS A 42 8.95 0.33 -16.74
C LYS A 42 7.52 -0.14 -16.43
N GLU A 43 6.57 0.24 -17.27
CA GLU A 43 5.13 -0.03 -17.10
C GLU A 43 4.79 -1.53 -16.94
N GLU A 44 5.49 -2.41 -17.65
CA GLU A 44 5.35 -3.86 -17.50
C GLU A 44 5.66 -4.31 -16.06
N THR A 45 6.74 -3.78 -15.48
CA THR A 45 7.17 -4.06 -14.12
C THR A 45 6.21 -3.46 -13.10
N VAL A 46 5.65 -2.27 -13.35
CA VAL A 46 4.56 -1.70 -12.53
C VAL A 46 3.39 -2.68 -12.47
N SER A 47 2.96 -3.24 -13.60
CA SER A 47 1.86 -4.20 -13.62
C SER A 47 2.17 -5.48 -12.83
N LYS A 48 3.43 -5.95 -12.86
CA LYS A 48 3.88 -7.10 -12.04
C LYS A 48 3.84 -6.77 -10.55
N HIS A 49 4.32 -5.60 -10.15
CA HIS A 49 4.28 -5.13 -8.76
C HIS A 49 2.87 -4.91 -8.24
N LEU A 50 1.95 -4.39 -9.05
CA LEU A 50 0.54 -4.27 -8.67
C LEU A 50 -0.12 -5.64 -8.52
N SER A 51 0.25 -6.63 -9.35
CA SER A 51 -0.29 -7.99 -9.27
C SER A 51 0.24 -8.74 -8.04
N ASN A 52 1.51 -8.56 -7.72
CA ASN A 52 2.16 -9.15 -6.55
C ASN A 52 3.10 -8.15 -5.83
N PRO A 53 2.54 -7.35 -4.89
CA PRO A 53 3.30 -6.36 -4.15
C PRO A 53 4.44 -6.93 -3.28
N ALA A 54 4.39 -8.21 -2.93
CA ALA A 54 5.44 -8.88 -2.15
C ALA A 54 6.82 -8.89 -2.85
N ASN A 55 6.86 -8.65 -4.16
CA ASN A 55 8.10 -8.58 -4.94
C ASN A 55 8.73 -7.17 -4.95
N ILE A 56 8.10 -6.18 -4.29
CA ILE A 56 8.63 -4.82 -4.17
C ILE A 56 9.65 -4.79 -3.02
N LYS A 57 10.82 -4.18 -3.25
CA LYS A 57 11.80 -3.98 -2.17
C LYS A 57 11.27 -2.97 -1.16
N THR A 58 11.63 -3.13 0.11
CA THR A 58 11.16 -2.23 1.19
C THR A 58 11.47 -0.75 0.94
N ALA A 59 12.64 -0.44 0.36
CA ALA A 59 13.03 0.93 0.02
C ALA A 59 12.08 1.55 -1.05
N ASP A 60 11.77 0.78 -2.10
CA ASP A 60 10.85 1.21 -3.16
C ASP A 60 9.43 1.36 -2.63
N LEU A 61 9.01 0.46 -1.72
CA LEU A 61 7.70 0.49 -1.09
C LEU A 61 7.48 1.78 -0.28
N ARG A 62 8.50 2.23 0.46
CA ARG A 62 8.47 3.51 1.19
C ARG A 62 8.31 4.68 0.24
N HIS A 63 9.08 4.70 -0.84
CA HIS A 63 8.99 5.78 -1.83
C HIS A 63 7.59 5.84 -2.48
N ILE A 64 7.00 4.69 -2.81
CA ILE A 64 5.64 4.60 -3.37
C ILE A 64 4.60 5.14 -2.37
N ILE A 65 4.71 4.76 -1.10
CA ILE A 65 3.82 5.23 -0.01
C ILE A 65 3.87 6.75 0.13
N GLU A 66 5.07 7.33 0.12
CA GLU A 66 5.28 8.78 0.24
C GLU A 66 4.78 9.53 -1.01
N ALA A 67 5.12 9.05 -2.20
CA ALA A 67 4.76 9.68 -3.48
C ALA A 67 3.24 9.66 -3.73
N LEU A 68 2.58 8.55 -3.42
CA LEU A 68 1.13 8.42 -3.52
C LEU A 68 0.40 8.86 -2.25
N LYS A 69 1.11 9.40 -1.26
CA LYS A 69 0.55 9.96 -0.01
C LYS A 69 -0.45 9.00 0.65
N PHE A 70 -0.02 7.77 0.92
CA PHE A 70 -0.87 6.82 1.64
C PHE A 70 -1.19 7.39 3.02
N SER A 71 -2.45 7.24 3.43
CA SER A 71 -2.89 7.59 4.79
C SER A 71 -2.34 6.60 5.81
N ASP A 72 -2.29 7.05 7.07
CA ASP A 72 -1.89 6.20 8.19
C ASP A 72 -2.77 4.94 8.29
N GLU A 73 -4.07 5.05 7.99
CA GLU A 73 -4.99 3.91 7.97
C GLU A 73 -4.61 2.87 6.89
N GLN A 74 -4.23 3.33 5.68
CA GLN A 74 -3.77 2.46 4.60
C GLN A 74 -2.46 1.77 4.97
N ILE A 75 -1.51 2.50 5.56
CA ILE A 75 -0.22 1.98 5.99
C ILE A 75 -0.42 0.94 7.12
N LEU A 76 -1.20 1.27 8.15
CA LEU A 76 -1.52 0.37 9.26
C LEU A 76 -2.29 -0.87 8.78
N GLY A 77 -3.18 -0.71 7.80
CA GLY A 77 -3.87 -1.82 7.16
C GLY A 77 -2.92 -2.78 6.45
N MET A 78 -1.87 -2.28 5.80
CA MET A 78 -0.88 -3.10 5.09
C MET A 78 0.09 -3.83 6.03
N PHE A 79 0.65 -3.16 7.02
CA PHE A 79 1.72 -3.71 7.86
C PHE A 79 1.21 -4.31 9.18
N GLY A 80 -0.10 -4.20 9.45
CA GLY A 80 -0.69 -4.49 10.74
C GLY A 80 -0.44 -3.33 11.71
N ARG A 81 -1.25 -3.26 12.79
CA ARG A 81 -1.09 -2.28 13.86
C ARG A 81 0.39 -2.21 14.26
N GLY A 82 1.06 -1.10 13.95
CA GLY A 82 2.29 -0.73 14.64
C GLY A 82 2.02 -0.70 16.16
N PRO A 83 3.06 -0.84 17.00
CA PRO A 83 2.88 -0.72 18.44
C PRO A 83 2.11 0.56 18.73
N MET A 84 1.03 0.42 19.50
CA MET A 84 0.14 1.51 19.85
C MET A 84 0.94 2.73 20.29
N PHE A 85 0.88 3.82 19.53
CA PHE A 85 0.90 5.14 20.14
C PHE A 85 -0.44 5.32 20.86
N ASN A 86 -0.62 4.60 21.98
CA ASN A 86 -1.47 5.08 23.07
C ASN A 86 -0.54 5.89 23.97
N GLN A 87 -0.30 7.11 23.53
CA GLN A 87 0.23 8.16 24.38
C GLN A 87 -0.91 8.58 25.31
N GLY A 88 -0.93 8.01 26.51
CA GLY A 88 -1.57 8.50 27.73
C GLY A 88 -2.99 9.05 27.68
N GLU A 89 -3.98 8.21 27.95
CA GLU A 89 -5.21 8.51 28.72
C GLU A 89 -5.59 7.16 29.36
N ASP A 90 -5.80 6.94 30.66
CA ASP A 90 -6.06 7.79 31.80
C ASP A 90 -5.60 6.97 33.03
N LYS A 91 -4.78 7.56 33.91
CA LYS A 91 -4.56 7.02 35.26
C LYS A 91 -5.73 7.48 36.12
N ARG A 92 -6.72 6.62 36.36
CA ARG A 92 -7.58 6.67 37.56
C ARG A 92 -7.96 5.28 38.01
#